data_AF-A0A6G3S9C7-F1
#
_entry.id   AF-A0A6G3S9C7-F1
#
_cell.length_a   1.000
_cell.length_b   1.000
_cell.length_c   1.000
_cell.angle_alpha   90.00
_cell.angle_beta   90.00
_cell.angle_gamma   90.00
#
_symmetry.space_group_name_H-M   'P 1'
#
loop_
_entity.id
_entity.type
_entity.pdbx_description
1 polymer ?
#
loop_
_entity_poly.entity_id
_entity_poly.type
_entity_poly.pdbx_seq_one_letter_code
_entity_poly.pdbx_strand_id
1 'polypeptide(L)'
;MGIHVPKVHSYGGITDALEWDIPKLTPDQITEFVREAYSMGETNHAEIQVISLESSKSGEVTCIVRCVGGTARIGQQFAIDSDQTSEGVSGTEPWRLVEIDRYGRKVDFFDPPHGARITLAGRSMDGLRERVTLKSVGP
;
A
#
# COMPACT_ATOMS: atom_id res chain seq x y z
N MET A 1 -6.06 15.90 -44.08
CA MET A 1 -6.08 16.73 -42.84
C MET A 1 -4.66 16.80 -42.32
N GLY A 2 -3.95 17.89 -42.59
CA GLY A 2 -2.56 18.07 -42.16
C GLY A 2 -2.52 18.87 -40.87
N ILE A 3 -1.83 18.35 -39.86
CA ILE A 3 -1.65 19.02 -38.57
C ILE A 3 -0.64 20.16 -38.80
N HIS A 4 -1.09 21.41 -38.65
CA HIS A 4 -0.21 22.58 -38.78
C HIS A 4 0.50 22.83 -37.46
N VAL A 5 1.79 22.51 -37.38
CA VAL A 5 2.63 22.75 -36.21
C VAL A 5 3.42 24.05 -36.41
N PRO A 6 3.13 25.13 -35.66
CA PRO A 6 3.85 26.39 -35.80
C PRO A 6 5.28 26.27 -35.25
N LYS A 7 6.26 26.77 -36.01
CA LYS A 7 7.66 26.85 -35.57
C LYS A 7 7.85 28.08 -34.69
N VAL A 8 8.16 27.86 -33.41
CA VAL A 8 8.44 28.90 -32.42
C VAL A 8 9.86 29.43 -32.65
N HIS A 9 10.00 30.73 -32.95
CA HIS A 9 11.29 31.36 -33.31
C HIS A 9 11.90 32.23 -32.18
N SER A 10 11.25 32.34 -31.02
CA SER A 10 11.81 33.03 -29.86
C SER A 10 11.11 32.64 -28.56
N TYR A 11 11.83 32.76 -27.44
CA TYR A 11 11.30 32.48 -26.09
C TYR A 11 10.20 33.46 -25.64
N GLY A 12 10.05 34.62 -26.29
CA GLY A 12 9.02 35.61 -25.96
C GLY A 12 7.60 35.25 -26.40
N GLY A 13 7.45 34.26 -27.30
CA GLY A 13 6.15 33.76 -27.77
C GLY A 13 5.64 32.54 -27.00
N ILE A 14 6.40 32.00 -26.04
CA ILE A 14 6.01 30.82 -25.26
C ILE A 14 4.94 31.20 -24.22
N THR A 15 4.92 32.46 -23.78
CA THR A 15 3.94 32.97 -22.81
C THR A 15 2.49 32.87 -23.30
N ASP A 16 2.27 33.00 -24.61
CA ASP A 16 0.95 32.90 -25.24
C ASP A 16 0.53 31.43 -25.50
N ALA A 17 1.51 30.53 -25.66
CA ALA A 17 1.27 29.10 -25.88
C ALA A 17 1.10 28.30 -24.57
N LEU A 18 1.46 28.88 -23.42
CA LEU A 18 1.20 28.33 -22.08
C LEU A 18 -0.15 28.77 -21.50
N GLU A 19 -0.93 29.55 -22.26
CA GLU A 19 -2.31 29.92 -21.94
C GLU A 19 -3.30 28.76 -22.18
N TRP A 20 -2.80 27.61 -22.63
CA TRP A 20 -3.57 26.37 -22.66
C TRP A 20 -3.73 25.81 -21.23
N ASP A 21 -4.80 26.27 -20.59
CA ASP A 21 -5.65 25.51 -19.67
C ASP A 21 -4.93 24.81 -18.51
N ILE A 22 -3.97 25.49 -17.87
CA ILE A 22 -3.52 25.11 -16.54
C ILE A 22 -4.57 25.66 -15.56
N PRO A 23 -5.44 24.83 -14.96
CA PRO A 23 -6.43 25.33 -14.02
C PRO A 23 -5.70 26.07 -12.90
N LYS A 24 -5.97 27.36 -12.79
CA LYS A 24 -5.47 28.21 -11.70
C LYS A 24 -6.28 27.87 -10.45
N LEU A 25 -6.07 26.67 -9.91
CA LEU A 25 -6.67 26.26 -8.66
C LEU A 25 -6.32 27.30 -7.60
N THR A 26 -7.33 27.78 -6.88
CA THR A 26 -7.10 28.65 -5.74
C THR A 26 -6.33 27.88 -4.66
N PRO A 27 -5.64 28.57 -3.73
CA PRO A 27 -4.98 27.90 -2.61
C PRO A 27 -5.91 26.95 -1.84
N ASP A 28 -7.19 27.28 -1.73
CA ASP A 28 -8.20 26.44 -1.10
C ASP A 28 -8.50 25.18 -1.92
N GLN A 29 -8.62 25.30 -3.25
CA GLN A 29 -8.80 24.16 -4.14
C GLN A 29 -7.54 23.26 -4.20
N ILE A 30 -6.35 23.85 -4.12
CA ILE A 30 -5.10 23.08 -3.98
C ILE A 30 -5.11 22.33 -2.66
N THR A 31 -5.52 23.00 -1.58
CA THR A 31 -5.62 22.37 -0.25
C THR A 31 -6.65 21.26 -0.25
N GLU A 32 -7.79 21.43 -0.89
CA GLU A 32 -8.83 20.41 -1.02
C GLU A 32 -8.37 19.25 -1.90
N PHE A 33 -7.70 19.51 -3.02
CA PHE A 33 -7.15 18.48 -3.90
C PHE A 33 -6.02 17.69 -3.24
N VAL A 34 -5.12 18.38 -2.52
CA VAL A 34 -4.09 17.76 -1.69
C VAL A 34 -4.77 16.98 -0.58
N ARG A 35 -5.75 17.55 0.13
CA ARG A 35 -6.49 16.85 1.17
C ARG A 35 -7.22 15.63 0.61
N GLU A 36 -7.79 15.65 -0.58
CA GLU A 36 -8.46 14.51 -1.21
C GLU A 36 -7.42 13.45 -1.63
N ALA A 37 -6.32 13.87 -2.26
CA ALA A 37 -5.22 13.00 -2.64
C ALA A 37 -4.52 12.34 -1.43
N TYR A 38 -4.44 13.05 -0.29
CA TYR A 38 -3.86 12.55 0.96
C TYR A 38 -4.92 11.99 1.94
N SER A 39 -6.22 12.25 1.76
CA SER A 39 -7.32 11.65 2.53
C SER A 39 -7.53 10.20 2.13
N MET A 40 -7.15 9.82 0.91
CA MET A 40 -6.94 8.41 0.55
C MET A 40 -5.73 7.78 1.28
N GLY A 41 -4.96 8.53 2.07
CA GLY A 41 -3.86 8.01 2.89
C GLY A 41 -4.20 7.89 4.38
N GLU A 42 -5.27 8.53 4.85
CA GLU A 42 -5.40 8.86 6.29
C GLU A 42 -6.21 7.83 7.11
N THR A 43 -6.82 6.83 6.48
CA THR A 43 -7.49 5.69 7.16
C THR A 43 -7.30 4.36 6.43
N ASN A 44 -6.24 4.21 5.64
CA ASN A 44 -5.98 2.95 4.97
C ASN A 44 -5.26 1.98 5.91
N HIS A 45 -6.03 1.02 6.44
CA HIS A 45 -5.48 -0.19 7.02
C HIS A 45 -4.41 -0.75 6.09
N ALA A 46 -3.26 -1.16 6.63
CA ALA A 46 -2.25 -1.81 5.84
C ALA A 46 -2.81 -3.13 5.31
N GLU A 47 -2.68 -3.36 4.01
CA GLU A 47 -3.13 -4.57 3.35
C GLU A 47 -1.93 -5.27 2.73
N ILE A 48 -1.72 -6.51 3.14
CA ILE A 48 -0.63 -7.35 2.64
C ILE A 48 -1.19 -8.64 2.07
N GLN A 49 -0.86 -8.93 0.82
CA GLN A 49 -1.21 -10.20 0.18
C GLN A 49 -0.06 -11.19 0.34
N VAL A 50 -0.36 -12.39 0.82
CA VAL A 50 0.61 -13.49 0.93
C VAL A 50 0.87 -14.07 -0.46
N ILE A 51 2.13 -14.06 -0.89
CA ILE A 51 2.55 -14.62 -2.18
C ILE A 51 3.09 -16.04 -2.01
N SER A 52 3.95 -16.27 -1.02
CA SER A 52 4.59 -17.56 -0.74
C SER A 52 4.78 -17.74 0.78
N LEU A 53 4.58 -18.96 1.28
CA LEU A 53 4.94 -19.34 2.64
C LEU A 53 6.31 -20.04 2.62
N GLU A 54 7.31 -19.46 3.28
CA GLU A 54 8.69 -19.96 3.21
C GLU A 54 9.00 -20.96 4.33
N SER A 55 8.62 -20.62 5.57
CA SER A 55 8.89 -21.48 6.72
C SER A 55 7.94 -21.17 7.86
N SER A 56 7.49 -22.21 8.55
CA SER A 56 6.80 -22.10 9.84
C SER A 56 7.67 -22.69 10.95
N LYS A 57 7.80 -21.95 12.05
CA LYS A 57 8.37 -22.39 13.33
C LYS A 57 7.28 -22.23 14.38
N SER A 58 7.44 -22.88 15.53
CA SER A 58 6.44 -22.82 16.60
C SER A 58 6.13 -21.36 16.99
N GLY A 59 4.96 -20.84 16.60
CA GLY A 59 4.50 -19.47 16.88
C GLY A 59 4.96 -18.37 15.90
N GLU A 60 5.74 -18.70 14.88
CA GLU A 60 6.21 -17.75 13.86
C GLU A 60 6.15 -18.32 12.45
N VAL A 61 5.81 -17.47 11.48
CA VAL A 61 5.81 -17.84 10.07
C VAL A 61 6.49 -16.75 9.26
N THR A 62 7.38 -17.18 8.37
CA THR A 62 8.02 -16.30 7.41
C THR A 62 7.37 -16.48 6.05
N CYS A 63 6.96 -15.38 5.43
CA CYS A 63 6.30 -15.38 4.14
C CYS A 63 6.81 -14.24 3.24
N ILE A 64 6.68 -14.45 1.93
CA ILE A 64 6.86 -13.40 0.93
C ILE A 64 5.50 -12.75 0.71
N VAL A 65 5.43 -11.43 0.82
CA VAL A 65 4.19 -10.66 0.69
C VAL A 65 4.35 -9.51 -0.28
N ARG A 66 3.22 -9.02 -0.79
CA ARG A 66 3.10 -7.74 -1.48
C ARG A 66 2.22 -6.80 -0.65
N CYS A 67 2.66 -5.57 -0.46
CA CYS A 67 1.80 -4.52 0.08
C CYS A 67 0.87 -4.01 -1.03
N VAL A 68 -0.44 -4.10 -0.80
CA VAL A 68 -1.48 -3.71 -1.75
C VAL A 68 -2.29 -2.49 -1.29
N GLY A 69 -2.19 -2.13 -0.02
CA GLY A 69 -2.79 -0.91 0.56
C GLY A 69 -2.12 -0.49 1.88
N GLY A 70 -2.26 0.78 2.25
CA GLY A 70 -1.74 1.34 3.52
C GLY A 70 -0.22 1.21 3.72
N THR A 71 0.32 1.50 4.90
CA THR A 71 1.76 1.28 5.21
C THR A 71 1.88 0.22 6.30
N ALA A 72 2.53 -0.90 5.97
CA ALA A 72 2.80 -1.98 6.92
C ALA A 72 4.06 -1.66 7.75
N ARG A 73 3.97 -1.76 9.08
CA ARG A 73 5.02 -1.40 10.04
C ARG A 73 5.27 -2.53 11.03
N ILE A 74 6.53 -2.69 11.47
CA ILE A 74 6.86 -3.59 12.58
C ILE A 74 5.98 -3.25 13.79
N GLY A 75 5.50 -4.30 14.44
CA GLY A 75 4.64 -4.24 15.61
C GLY A 75 3.15 -4.23 15.30
N GLN A 76 2.73 -3.91 14.06
CA GLN A 76 1.33 -3.95 13.67
C GLN A 76 0.75 -5.36 13.73
N GLN A 77 -0.54 -5.43 13.98
CA GLN A 77 -1.31 -6.66 14.02
C GLN A 77 -2.10 -6.82 12.71
N PHE A 78 -2.19 -8.04 12.21
CA PHE A 78 -2.84 -8.38 10.95
C PHE A 78 -3.79 -9.56 11.14
N ALA A 79 -4.98 -9.46 10.58
CA ALA A 79 -5.96 -10.54 10.51
C ALA A 79 -6.34 -10.81 9.05
N ILE A 80 -6.91 -11.98 8.80
CA ILE A 80 -7.47 -12.30 7.48
C ILE A 80 -8.59 -11.31 7.18
N ASP A 81 -8.62 -10.80 5.95
CA ASP A 81 -9.71 -9.95 5.47
C ASP A 81 -11.06 -10.67 5.63
N SER A 82 -12.04 -10.00 6.26
CA SER A 82 -13.35 -10.58 6.59
C SER A 82 -14.09 -11.07 5.33
N ASP A 83 -13.89 -10.41 4.20
CA ASP A 83 -14.49 -10.79 2.91
C ASP A 83 -13.93 -12.12 2.37
N GLN A 84 -12.78 -12.58 2.89
CA GLN A 84 -12.15 -13.86 2.54
C GLN A 84 -12.39 -14.96 3.58
N THR A 85 -13.14 -14.65 4.66
CA THR A 85 -13.60 -15.63 5.63
C THR A 85 -14.96 -16.17 5.19
N SER A 86 -15.08 -17.50 5.02
CA SER A 86 -16.40 -18.13 4.87
C SER A 86 -17.20 -17.89 6.15
N GLU A 87 -18.49 -17.52 6.02
CA GLU A 87 -19.42 -17.29 7.13
C GLU A 87 -19.25 -18.36 8.22
N GLY A 88 -18.68 -17.97 9.37
CA GLY A 88 -18.50 -18.86 10.53
C GLY A 88 -17.09 -18.97 11.12
N VAL A 89 -16.04 -18.47 10.44
CA VAL A 89 -14.69 -18.40 11.06
C VAL A 89 -14.56 -17.09 11.84
N SER A 90 -15.24 -17.06 12.99
CA SER A 90 -15.07 -16.00 13.98
C SER A 90 -13.76 -16.24 14.73
N GLY A 91 -12.79 -15.32 14.61
CA GLY A 91 -11.68 -15.22 15.55
C GLY A 91 -10.36 -15.87 15.15
N THR A 92 -9.83 -15.59 13.96
CA THR A 92 -8.38 -15.74 13.77
C THR A 92 -7.68 -14.69 14.63
N GLU A 93 -6.99 -15.11 15.69
CA GLU A 93 -6.19 -14.19 16.50
C GLU A 93 -5.19 -13.45 15.59
N PRO A 94 -5.05 -12.13 15.74
CA PRO A 94 -4.21 -11.36 14.83
C PRO A 94 -2.74 -11.73 15.01
N TRP A 95 -2.03 -11.79 13.89
CA TRP A 95 -0.59 -11.97 13.86
C TRP A 95 0.12 -10.64 14.00
N ARG A 96 1.17 -10.61 14.80
CA ARG A 96 2.05 -9.45 14.90
C ARG A 96 3.16 -9.51 13.86
N LEU A 97 3.32 -8.44 13.09
CA LEU A 97 4.47 -8.25 12.22
C LEU A 97 5.72 -7.97 13.06
N VAL A 98 6.68 -8.90 13.10
CA VAL A 98 7.87 -8.78 13.96
C VAL A 98 9.14 -8.48 13.19
N GLU A 99 9.19 -8.84 11.90
CA GLU A 99 10.36 -8.58 11.06
C GLU A 99 9.95 -8.28 9.62
N ILE A 100 10.66 -7.33 8.99
CA ILE A 100 10.52 -6.99 7.58
C ILE A 100 11.92 -7.00 6.96
N ASP A 101 12.08 -7.75 5.87
CA ASP A 101 13.28 -7.82 5.06
C ASP A 101 12.96 -7.44 3.61
N ARG A 102 13.57 -6.34 3.16
CA ARG A 102 13.48 -5.87 1.78
C ARG A 102 14.84 -6.02 1.12
N TYR A 103 14.90 -6.92 0.14
CA TYR A 103 16.10 -7.14 -0.68
C TYR A 103 17.37 -7.40 0.16
N GLY A 104 17.24 -8.15 1.26
CA GLY A 104 18.34 -8.49 2.17
C GLY A 104 18.64 -7.42 3.22
N ARG A 105 17.78 -6.41 3.39
CA ARG A 105 17.92 -5.35 4.40
C ARG A 105 16.73 -5.33 5.34
N LYS A 106 16.99 -5.30 6.64
CA LYS A 106 15.96 -5.09 7.66
C LYS A 106 15.47 -3.64 7.62
N VAL A 107 14.16 -3.45 7.66
CA VAL A 107 13.50 -2.15 7.63
C VAL A 107 12.32 -2.14 8.60
N ASP A 108 11.87 -0.96 9.03
CA ASP A 108 10.76 -0.84 9.98
C ASP A 108 9.38 -0.81 9.32
N PHE A 109 9.33 -0.54 8.01
CA PHE A 109 8.08 -0.43 7.26
C PHE A 109 8.25 -0.66 5.76
N PHE A 110 7.12 -0.90 5.09
CA PHE A 110 7.00 -0.90 3.64
C PHE A 110 5.57 -0.55 3.20
N ASP A 111 5.46 0.03 2.01
CA ASP A 111 4.24 0.58 1.43
C ASP A 111 4.03 0.04 0.00
N PRO A 112 2.82 0.14 -0.57
CA PRO A 112 2.54 -0.25 -1.94
C PRO A 112 3.40 0.52 -2.94
N PRO A 113 3.82 -0.10 -4.05
CA PRO A 113 3.47 -1.44 -4.51
C PRO A 113 4.46 -2.54 -4.05
N HIS A 114 5.25 -2.27 -3.02
CA HIS A 114 6.46 -3.04 -2.73
C HIS A 114 6.17 -4.42 -2.12
N GLY A 115 7.05 -5.37 -2.44
CA GLY A 115 7.12 -6.67 -1.78
C GLY A 115 8.18 -6.70 -0.68
N ALA A 116 7.98 -7.60 0.27
CA ALA A 116 8.93 -7.87 1.35
C ALA A 116 8.86 -9.34 1.77
N ARG A 117 9.95 -9.85 2.34
CA ARG A 117 9.92 -11.04 3.17
C ARG A 117 9.60 -10.58 4.59
N ILE A 118 8.54 -11.10 5.19
CA ILE A 118 8.13 -10.73 6.54
C ILE A 118 8.09 -11.93 7.46
N THR A 119 8.19 -11.68 8.76
CA THR A 119 7.89 -12.67 9.80
C THR A 119 6.69 -12.20 10.61
N LEU A 120 5.70 -13.08 10.71
CA LEU A 120 4.48 -12.92 11.49
C LEU A 120 4.57 -13.83 12.72
N ALA A 121 4.30 -13.28 13.90
CA ALA A 121 4.23 -14.01 15.15
C ALA A 121 2.78 -14.10 15.64
N GLY A 122 2.35 -15.27 16.08
CA GLY A 122 0.99 -15.48 16.60
C GLY A 122 0.82 -16.84 17.25
N ARG A 123 -0.30 -17.03 17.93
CA ARG A 123 -0.59 -18.26 18.70
C ARG A 123 -1.01 -19.42 17.80
N SER A 124 -1.76 -19.14 16.74
CA SER A 124 -2.13 -20.09 15.69
C SER A 124 -1.74 -19.54 14.33
N MET A 125 -1.47 -20.41 13.36
CA MET A 125 -1.26 -20.05 11.94
C MET A 125 -2.45 -20.46 11.07
N ASP A 126 -3.60 -20.74 11.70
CA ASP A 126 -4.82 -21.17 11.00
C ASP A 126 -5.30 -20.12 10.00
N GLY A 127 -5.63 -20.60 8.80
CA GLY A 127 -6.15 -19.76 7.72
C GLY A 127 -5.09 -19.00 6.93
N LEU A 128 -3.84 -18.91 7.41
CA LEU A 128 -2.74 -18.32 6.64
C LEU A 128 -2.36 -19.25 5.48
N ARG A 129 -2.49 -18.74 4.26
CA ARG A 129 -2.26 -19.47 3.01
C ARG A 129 -1.80 -18.52 1.91
N GLU A 130 -1.24 -19.04 0.85
CA GLU A 130 -0.96 -18.23 -0.34
C GLU A 130 -2.23 -17.57 -0.88
N ARG A 131 -2.05 -16.39 -1.47
CA ARG A 131 -3.08 -15.51 -2.04
C ARG A 131 -4.07 -14.90 -1.05
N VAL A 132 -3.98 -15.21 0.25
CA VAL A 132 -4.81 -14.53 1.26
C VAL A 132 -4.37 -13.08 1.42
N THR A 133 -5.33 -12.19 1.60
CA THR A 133 -5.06 -10.80 2.00
C THR A 133 -5.24 -10.67 3.51
N LEU A 134 -4.23 -10.10 4.16
CA LEU A 134 -4.30 -9.72 5.56
C LEU A 134 -4.48 -8.21 5.65
N LYS A 135 -5.40 -7.76 6.50
CA LYS A 135 -5.61 -6.35 6.81
C LYS A 135 -5.09 -6.06 8.21
N SER A 136 -4.45 -4.92 8.38
CA SER A 136 -4.01 -4.50 9.70
C SER A 136 -5.24 -4.27 10.57
N VAL A 137 -5.27 -4.86 11.75
CA VAL A 137 -6.28 -4.51 12.75
C VAL A 137 -5.72 -3.38 13.61
N GLY A 138 -6.60 -2.46 14.03
CA GLY A 138 -6.22 -1.44 14.99
C GLY A 138 -5.72 -2.08 16.30
N PRO A 139 -4.91 -1.37 17.10
CA PRO A 139 -4.65 -1.77 18.48
C PRO A 139 -5.93 -1.82 19.31
#